data_AF-A0A2G8SM27-F1
#
_entry.id   AF-A0A2G8SM27-F1
#
_cell.length_a   1.000
_cell.length_b   1.000
_cell.length_c   1.000
_cell.angle_alpha   90.00
_cell.angle_beta   90.00
_cell.angle_gamma   90.00
#
_symmetry.space_group_name_H-M   'P 1'
#
loop_
_entity.id
_entity.type
_entity.pdbx_description
1 polymer ?
#
loop_
_entity_poly.entity_id
_entity_poly.type
_entity_poly.pdbx_seq_one_letter_code
_entity_poly.pdbx_strand_id
1 'polypeptide(L)'
;MPALERLQLDFEPDTHHRDEELDALDPDAREDEEGSSIRYPFFWFPNPEQFPRLTHLSLGRCVNFSLRFPVITTLTSLELDRCVTSTFSLTDFMGQFLAKLPALQELRLCRVDISPSPGSNLTFLPSLRTLKLEHFPLQVAGFLSSLAPLPVDMNVHLNRRLRYLGPGLDPEPPVTALYSLPPNRSILPILDLVETVTIYQDWFENCSLFGTTPNGTTVEIAAWVAENCPESQDYLGDVADAFKNAPVTELRVEGHDEHEMDEKQWARALRAFPRLRRIAIVDTDVKCDARPGLLKALRPVPSDAGSSESEVLCAELQSLTLVARRPRYDAKFAAEIAECLAERSARGSRLQDLCIILVRPQKNGKNSSATYQGRQKAYTEMLEPLVGTLRFEERRAPVYEVIEY
;
A
#
# COMPACT_ATOMS: atom_id res chain seq x y z
N MET A 1 -32.98 10.08 -15.89
CA MET A 1 -31.95 10.94 -16.49
C MET A 1 -31.22 10.12 -17.55
N PRO A 2 -31.69 10.13 -18.82
CA PRO A 2 -31.31 9.12 -19.81
C PRO A 2 -29.83 9.16 -20.23
N ALA A 3 -29.15 10.29 -20.02
CA ALA A 3 -27.72 10.46 -20.33
C ALA A 3 -26.78 10.32 -19.11
N LEU A 4 -27.32 10.00 -17.93
CA LEU A 4 -26.50 9.91 -16.72
C LEU A 4 -25.63 8.64 -16.75
N GLU A 5 -24.31 8.82 -16.73
CA GLU A 5 -23.33 7.72 -16.77
C GLU A 5 -22.71 7.40 -15.41
N ARG A 6 -22.65 8.40 -14.52
CA ARG A 6 -22.08 8.28 -13.18
C ARG A 6 -23.03 8.87 -12.16
N LEU A 7 -23.26 8.15 -11.07
CA LEU A 7 -24.06 8.62 -9.94
C LEU A 7 -23.34 8.28 -8.64
N GLN A 8 -23.21 9.28 -7.78
CA GLN A 8 -22.72 9.15 -6.42
C GLN A 8 -23.81 9.66 -5.48
N LEU A 9 -24.17 8.84 -4.50
CA LEU A 9 -25.06 9.19 -3.41
C LEU A 9 -24.29 9.00 -2.12
N ASP A 10 -23.94 10.09 -1.46
CA ASP A 10 -23.22 10.07 -0.20
C ASP A 10 -23.78 11.20 0.67
N PHE A 11 -24.25 10.85 1.86
CA PHE A 11 -24.89 11.81 2.76
C PHE A 11 -24.10 11.83 4.06
N GLU A 12 -23.33 12.89 4.22
CA GLU A 12 -22.64 13.17 5.46
C GLU A 12 -23.68 13.60 6.51
N PRO A 13 -23.83 12.88 7.64
CA PRO A 13 -24.65 13.38 8.72
C PRO A 13 -23.98 14.67 9.23
N ASP A 14 -24.69 15.80 9.18
CA ASP A 14 -24.17 17.11 9.59
C ASP A 14 -23.28 17.00 10.83
N THR A 15 -21.97 17.12 10.66
CA THR A 15 -20.98 17.09 11.75
C THR A 15 -20.97 18.41 12.54
N HIS A 16 -21.83 19.37 12.18
CA HIS A 16 -21.81 20.75 12.68
C HIS A 16 -22.79 21.10 13.80
N HIS A 17 -23.60 20.18 14.32
CA HIS A 17 -24.40 20.44 15.52
C HIS A 17 -23.84 19.71 16.74
N ARG A 18 -22.65 20.13 17.20
CA ARG A 18 -22.12 19.73 18.52
C ARG A 18 -22.79 20.44 19.71
N ASP A 19 -23.64 21.46 19.46
CA ASP A 19 -24.14 22.35 20.53
C ASP A 19 -25.67 22.48 20.63
N GLU A 20 -26.48 21.69 19.91
CA GLU A 20 -27.92 21.64 20.19
C GLU A 20 -28.26 20.33 20.89
N GLU A 21 -28.58 20.43 22.18
CA GLU A 21 -29.27 19.43 23.01
C GLU A 21 -30.57 19.00 22.30
N LEU A 22 -30.44 18.13 21.31
CA LEU A 22 -31.57 17.43 20.73
C LEU A 22 -31.77 16.17 21.57
N ASP A 23 -32.98 16.06 22.11
CA ASP A 23 -33.47 15.06 23.06
C ASP A 23 -32.84 13.67 22.94
N ALA A 24 -32.64 13.03 24.08
CA ALA A 24 -32.29 11.62 24.18
C ALA A 24 -33.37 10.77 23.49
N LEU A 25 -33.08 10.29 22.28
CA LEU A 25 -33.96 9.41 21.53
C LEU A 25 -33.34 8.03 21.36
N ASP A 26 -34.07 7.09 21.97
CA ASP A 26 -34.15 5.65 21.73
C ASP A 26 -32.86 4.81 21.83
N PRO A 27 -32.71 3.95 22.87
CA PRO A 27 -31.60 2.99 22.97
C PRO A 27 -31.57 1.93 21.85
N ASP A 28 -32.59 1.87 20.98
CA ASP A 28 -32.59 1.02 19.78
C ASP A 28 -32.03 1.73 18.52
N ALA A 29 -31.55 2.97 18.63
CA ALA A 29 -30.88 3.67 17.54
C ALA A 29 -29.56 2.96 17.18
N ARG A 30 -29.48 2.41 15.96
CA ARG A 30 -28.25 1.81 15.42
C ARG A 30 -27.17 2.90 15.30
N GLU A 31 -26.24 2.92 16.24
CA GLU A 31 -24.95 3.59 16.09
C GLU A 31 -24.16 2.89 14.97
N ASP A 32 -23.44 3.64 14.14
CA ASP A 32 -22.46 3.04 13.23
C ASP A 32 -21.21 2.56 14.02
N GLU A 33 -20.28 1.87 13.35
CA GLU A 33 -19.05 1.34 13.98
C GLU A 33 -18.17 2.43 14.64
N GLU A 34 -18.45 3.71 14.42
CA GLU A 34 -17.75 4.87 14.97
C GLU A 34 -18.56 5.59 16.07
N GLY A 35 -19.67 5.01 16.52
CA GLY A 35 -20.54 5.58 17.55
C GLY A 35 -21.38 6.77 17.08
N SER A 36 -21.49 6.99 15.76
CA SER A 36 -22.32 8.07 15.22
C SER A 36 -23.76 7.60 15.05
N SER A 37 -24.73 8.42 15.48
CA SER A 37 -26.14 8.13 15.27
C SER A 37 -26.48 8.19 13.76
N ILE A 38 -26.89 7.06 13.16
CA ILE A 38 -27.44 7.04 11.79
C ILE A 38 -28.87 7.60 11.86
N ARG A 39 -29.05 8.91 11.69
CA ARG A 39 -30.34 9.52 12.04
C ARG A 39 -31.49 9.14 11.09
N TYR A 40 -31.32 8.96 9.79
CA TYR A 40 -32.34 8.35 8.91
C TYR A 40 -31.69 7.83 7.63
N PRO A 41 -31.70 6.52 7.34
CA PRO A 41 -31.13 6.03 6.09
C PRO A 41 -31.91 6.55 4.87
N PHE A 42 -31.19 7.01 3.84
CA PHE A 42 -31.76 7.34 2.54
C PHE A 42 -32.08 6.05 1.78
N PHE A 43 -33.36 5.80 1.55
CA PHE A 43 -33.81 4.66 0.75
C PHE A 43 -33.95 5.06 -0.72
N TRP A 44 -33.10 4.48 -1.56
CA TRP A 44 -33.15 4.70 -3.00
C TRP A 44 -33.70 3.47 -3.73
N PHE A 45 -34.80 3.66 -4.47
CA PHE A 45 -35.43 2.62 -5.29
C PHE A 45 -35.48 3.06 -6.76
N PRO A 46 -34.35 3.04 -7.48
CA PRO A 46 -34.33 3.48 -8.88
C PRO A 46 -35.13 2.53 -9.78
N ASN A 47 -35.84 3.07 -10.78
CA ASN A 47 -36.24 2.25 -11.91
C ASN A 47 -35.04 2.16 -12.88
N PRO A 48 -34.49 0.97 -13.19
CA PRO A 48 -33.34 0.82 -14.10
C PRO A 48 -33.53 1.51 -15.45
N GLU A 49 -34.76 1.57 -15.96
CA GLU A 49 -35.09 2.23 -17.24
C GLU A 49 -34.86 3.76 -17.20
N GLN A 50 -34.83 4.37 -16.01
CA GLN A 50 -34.54 5.80 -15.85
C GLN A 50 -33.05 6.12 -16.03
N PHE A 51 -32.18 5.11 -15.96
CA PHE A 51 -30.73 5.22 -15.97
C PHE A 51 -30.09 4.23 -16.96
N PRO A 52 -30.51 4.22 -18.23
CA PRO A 52 -30.11 3.20 -19.21
C PRO A 52 -28.63 3.30 -19.64
N ARG A 53 -27.92 4.34 -19.22
CA ARG A 53 -26.49 4.58 -19.52
C ARG A 53 -25.63 4.59 -18.26
N LEU A 54 -26.19 4.28 -17.09
CA LEU A 54 -25.43 4.33 -15.85
C LEU A 54 -24.40 3.21 -15.85
N THR A 55 -23.13 3.60 -15.79
CA THR A 55 -21.97 2.70 -15.79
C THR A 55 -21.24 2.71 -14.46
N HIS A 56 -21.31 3.81 -13.71
CA HIS A 56 -20.68 3.91 -12.39
C HIS A 56 -21.71 4.29 -11.34
N LEU A 57 -21.75 3.53 -10.26
CA LEU A 57 -22.62 3.79 -9.12
C LEU A 57 -21.79 3.72 -7.83
N SER A 58 -21.79 4.81 -7.09
CA SER A 58 -21.21 4.89 -5.74
C SER A 58 -22.31 5.18 -4.75
N LEU A 59 -22.50 4.28 -3.79
CA LEU A 59 -23.39 4.44 -2.65
C LEU A 59 -22.52 4.61 -1.40
N GLY A 60 -22.73 5.72 -0.70
CA GLY A 60 -21.93 6.16 0.43
C GLY A 60 -22.64 6.04 1.76
N ARG A 61 -22.20 6.85 2.72
CA ARG A 61 -22.74 6.89 4.08
C ARG A 61 -24.22 7.24 4.06
N CYS A 62 -24.96 6.69 5.03
CA CYS A 62 -26.40 6.88 5.20
C CYS A 62 -27.28 6.39 4.04
N VAL A 63 -26.74 5.81 2.96
CA VAL A 63 -27.56 5.20 1.89
C VAL A 63 -27.88 3.76 2.25
N ASN A 64 -29.17 3.39 2.23
CA ASN A 64 -29.57 2.01 2.47
C ASN A 64 -29.36 1.14 1.23
N PHE A 65 -28.53 0.11 1.36
CA PHE A 65 -28.32 -0.90 0.34
C PHE A 65 -28.91 -2.26 0.78
N SER A 66 -29.56 -2.96 -0.15
CA SER A 66 -30.10 -4.30 0.08
C SER A 66 -29.91 -5.18 -1.14
N LEU A 67 -29.91 -6.51 -0.98
CA LEU A 67 -29.80 -7.43 -2.12
C LEU A 67 -30.99 -7.37 -3.10
N ARG A 68 -32.06 -6.66 -2.74
CA ARG A 68 -33.20 -6.36 -3.64
C ARG A 68 -32.96 -5.11 -4.49
N PHE A 69 -31.76 -4.53 -4.42
CA PHE A 69 -31.42 -3.35 -5.20
C PHE A 69 -31.61 -3.62 -6.70
N PRO A 70 -32.21 -2.67 -7.45
CA PRO A 70 -32.51 -2.86 -8.86
C PRO A 70 -31.28 -3.18 -9.69
N VAL A 71 -31.41 -4.13 -10.62
CA VAL A 71 -30.32 -4.57 -11.48
C VAL A 71 -30.13 -3.57 -12.62
N ILE A 72 -28.99 -2.88 -12.64
CA ILE A 72 -28.59 -1.96 -13.70
C ILE A 72 -27.54 -2.68 -14.55
N THR A 73 -27.96 -3.34 -15.64
CA THR A 73 -27.10 -4.25 -16.41
C THR A 73 -25.95 -3.57 -17.14
N THR A 74 -26.00 -2.24 -17.30
CA THR A 74 -24.93 -1.43 -17.89
C THR A 74 -23.82 -1.06 -16.92
N LEU A 75 -23.96 -1.41 -15.64
CA LEU A 75 -23.02 -1.04 -14.60
C LEU A 75 -21.68 -1.75 -14.79
N THR A 76 -20.62 -0.96 -14.93
CA THR A 76 -19.23 -1.42 -15.04
C THR A 76 -18.44 -1.19 -13.74
N SER A 77 -18.86 -0.27 -12.88
CA SER A 77 -18.22 0.02 -11.60
C SER A 77 -19.29 0.19 -10.50
N LEU A 78 -19.12 -0.57 -9.41
CA LEU A 78 -19.97 -0.49 -8.21
C LEU A 78 -19.10 -0.23 -6.99
N GLU A 79 -19.41 0.85 -6.28
CA GLU A 79 -18.81 1.20 -5.01
C GLU A 79 -19.88 1.25 -3.92
N LEU A 80 -19.62 0.52 -2.83
CA LEU A 80 -20.39 0.56 -1.61
C LEU A 80 -19.44 1.00 -0.49
N ASP A 81 -19.59 2.24 -0.01
CA ASP A 81 -18.81 2.83 1.07
C ASP A 81 -19.72 3.16 2.26
N ARG A 82 -19.53 2.50 3.40
CA ARG A 82 -20.28 2.77 4.65
C ARG A 82 -21.80 2.82 4.46
N CYS A 83 -22.31 2.05 3.50
CA CYS A 83 -23.74 1.95 3.25
C CYS A 83 -24.43 1.36 4.47
N VAL A 84 -25.64 1.84 4.75
CA VAL A 84 -26.52 1.20 5.72
C VAL A 84 -26.99 -0.10 5.10
N THR A 85 -26.58 -1.23 5.68
CA THR A 85 -26.96 -2.55 5.19
C THR A 85 -27.51 -3.40 6.33
N SER A 86 -28.44 -4.30 6.02
CA SER A 86 -28.63 -5.48 6.87
C SER A 86 -27.49 -6.44 6.53
N THR A 87 -26.84 -7.04 7.52
CA THR A 87 -25.83 -8.08 7.27
C THR A 87 -26.40 -9.13 6.33
N PHE A 88 -25.76 -9.32 5.19
CA PHE A 88 -26.16 -10.32 4.20
C PHE A 88 -25.04 -11.34 3.98
N SER A 89 -25.42 -12.55 3.56
CA SER A 89 -24.44 -13.60 3.30
C SER A 89 -23.64 -13.27 2.03
N LEU A 90 -22.33 -13.58 2.06
CA LEU A 90 -21.49 -13.45 0.88
C LEU A 90 -22.02 -14.28 -0.29
N THR A 91 -22.56 -15.47 -0.01
CA THR A 91 -23.15 -16.37 -1.02
C THR A 91 -24.30 -15.67 -1.76
N ASP A 92 -25.19 -14.98 -1.06
CA ASP A 92 -26.31 -14.28 -1.69
C ASP A 92 -25.84 -13.02 -2.44
N PHE A 93 -24.89 -12.29 -1.86
CA PHE A 93 -24.31 -11.12 -2.52
C PHE A 93 -23.67 -11.49 -3.88
N MET A 94 -22.84 -12.53 -3.89
CA MET A 94 -22.16 -13.02 -5.08
C MET A 94 -23.13 -13.68 -6.07
N GLY A 95 -23.89 -14.68 -5.58
CA GLY A 95 -24.70 -15.57 -6.42
C GLY A 95 -26.05 -14.99 -6.84
N GLN A 96 -26.64 -14.08 -6.06
CA GLN A 96 -27.96 -13.51 -6.38
C GLN A 96 -27.91 -12.07 -6.86
N PHE A 97 -26.96 -11.27 -6.38
CA PHE A 97 -26.87 -9.85 -6.74
C PHE A 97 -25.82 -9.61 -7.82
N LEU A 98 -24.55 -9.87 -7.54
CA LEU A 98 -23.46 -9.61 -8.50
C LEU A 98 -23.61 -10.43 -9.79
N ALA A 99 -24.07 -11.69 -9.71
CA ALA A 99 -24.38 -12.54 -10.88
C ALA A 99 -25.31 -11.88 -11.91
N LYS A 100 -26.11 -10.89 -11.50
CA LYS A 100 -27.04 -10.15 -12.38
C LYS A 100 -26.42 -8.91 -13.03
N LEU A 101 -25.15 -8.60 -12.75
CA LEU A 101 -24.41 -7.44 -13.27
C LEU A 101 -23.31 -7.90 -14.25
N PRO A 102 -23.65 -8.40 -15.45
CA PRO A 102 -22.71 -9.07 -16.35
C PRO A 102 -21.62 -8.15 -16.93
N ALA A 103 -21.81 -6.83 -16.86
CA ALA A 103 -20.85 -5.83 -17.35
C ALA A 103 -19.90 -5.34 -16.26
N LEU A 104 -20.04 -5.80 -15.01
CA LEU A 104 -19.28 -5.27 -13.87
C LEU A 104 -17.79 -5.62 -13.99
N GLN A 105 -16.94 -4.59 -13.96
CA GLN A 105 -15.49 -4.67 -14.08
C GLN A 105 -14.77 -4.23 -12.81
N GLU A 106 -15.35 -3.30 -12.05
CA GLU A 106 -14.81 -2.82 -10.79
C GLU A 106 -15.82 -3.01 -9.66
N LEU A 107 -15.36 -3.58 -8.55
CA LEU A 107 -16.10 -3.70 -7.31
C LEU A 107 -15.26 -3.11 -6.18
N ARG A 108 -15.81 -2.10 -5.50
CA ARG A 108 -15.24 -1.53 -4.29
C ARG A 108 -16.20 -1.71 -3.12
N LEU A 109 -15.70 -2.34 -2.06
CA LEU A 109 -16.44 -2.55 -0.82
C LEU A 109 -15.63 -1.92 0.31
N CYS A 110 -16.15 -0.84 0.88
CA CYS A 110 -15.56 -0.14 2.00
C CYS A 110 -16.53 -0.19 3.18
N ARG A 111 -16.13 -0.87 4.27
CA ARG A 111 -16.88 -0.93 5.52
C ARG A 111 -18.32 -1.43 5.31
N VAL A 112 -18.44 -2.51 4.54
CA VAL A 112 -19.72 -3.19 4.26
C VAL A 112 -19.74 -4.52 4.99
N ASP A 113 -20.75 -4.71 5.84
CA ASP A 113 -20.93 -5.92 6.62
C ASP A 113 -21.45 -7.09 5.76
N ILE A 114 -20.50 -7.85 5.23
CA ILE A 114 -20.78 -9.08 4.50
C ILE A 114 -20.38 -10.26 5.37
N SER A 115 -21.34 -11.11 5.71
CA SER A 115 -21.06 -12.32 6.48
C SER A 115 -20.26 -13.31 5.63
N PRO A 116 -19.03 -13.69 6.04
CA PRO A 116 -18.23 -14.65 5.29
C PRO A 116 -18.94 -15.99 5.23
N SER A 117 -18.64 -16.77 4.20
CA SER A 117 -19.20 -18.10 3.97
C SER A 117 -18.04 -19.10 3.91
N PRO A 118 -17.48 -19.54 5.05
CA PRO A 118 -16.29 -20.39 5.04
C PRO A 118 -16.51 -21.66 4.21
N GLY A 119 -15.61 -21.92 3.25
CA GLY A 119 -15.66 -23.11 2.39
C GLY A 119 -16.58 -23.01 1.17
N SER A 120 -17.21 -21.85 0.90
CA SER A 120 -18.15 -21.71 -0.23
C SER A 120 -17.52 -21.64 -1.62
N ASN A 121 -16.17 -21.56 -1.75
CA ASN A 121 -15.42 -21.52 -3.02
C ASN A 121 -16.10 -20.69 -4.12
N LEU A 122 -16.52 -19.47 -3.77
CA LEU A 122 -17.34 -18.64 -4.63
C LEU A 122 -16.49 -18.06 -5.76
N THR A 123 -16.97 -18.16 -6.99
CA THR A 123 -16.30 -17.58 -8.17
C THR A 123 -16.81 -16.17 -8.44
N PHE A 124 -15.89 -15.27 -8.78
CA PHE A 124 -16.27 -13.93 -9.25
C PHE A 124 -16.78 -13.95 -10.70
N LEU A 125 -17.43 -12.85 -11.08
CA LEU A 125 -17.82 -12.61 -12.45
C LEU A 125 -16.60 -12.62 -13.38
N PRO A 126 -16.66 -13.29 -14.55
CA PRO A 126 -15.54 -13.29 -15.50
C PRO A 126 -15.16 -11.90 -16.01
N SER A 127 -16.08 -10.93 -15.93
CA SER A 127 -15.87 -9.54 -16.33
C SER A 127 -15.10 -8.72 -15.29
N LEU A 128 -15.04 -9.16 -14.03
CA LEU A 128 -14.45 -8.40 -12.95
C LEU A 128 -12.93 -8.34 -13.10
N ARG A 129 -12.39 -7.12 -13.14
CA ARG A 129 -10.96 -6.82 -13.34
C ARG A 129 -10.32 -6.13 -12.14
N THR A 130 -11.11 -5.48 -11.31
CA THR A 130 -10.62 -4.75 -10.14
C THR A 130 -11.48 -5.05 -8.93
N LEU A 131 -10.84 -5.49 -7.85
CA LEU A 131 -11.44 -5.70 -6.55
C LEU A 131 -10.75 -4.82 -5.51
N LYS A 132 -11.53 -3.96 -4.84
CA LYS A 132 -11.05 -3.12 -3.75
C LYS A 132 -11.82 -3.45 -2.48
N LEU A 133 -11.12 -3.83 -1.42
CA LEU A 133 -11.70 -4.17 -0.13
C LEU A 133 -11.08 -3.29 0.95
N GLU A 134 -11.91 -2.59 1.71
CA GLU A 134 -11.50 -1.88 2.91
C GLU A 134 -12.37 -2.30 4.09
N HIS A 135 -11.77 -2.91 5.10
CA HIS A 135 -12.44 -3.26 6.35
C HIS A 135 -11.42 -3.56 7.45
N PHE A 136 -11.92 -3.92 8.62
CA PHE A 136 -11.16 -4.65 9.62
C PHE A 136 -10.52 -5.93 9.05
N PRO A 137 -9.30 -6.27 9.51
CA PRO A 137 -8.46 -7.30 8.89
C PRO A 137 -9.15 -8.66 8.79
N LEU A 138 -9.81 -9.11 9.86
CA LEU A 138 -10.49 -10.41 9.87
C LEU A 138 -11.69 -10.49 8.92
N GLN A 139 -12.36 -9.36 8.66
CA GLN A 139 -13.45 -9.31 7.68
C GLN A 139 -12.91 -9.42 6.25
N VAL A 140 -11.82 -8.70 5.93
CA VAL A 140 -11.17 -8.80 4.62
C VAL A 140 -10.64 -10.23 4.40
N ALA A 141 -9.92 -10.78 5.39
CA ALA A 141 -9.40 -12.13 5.31
C ALA A 141 -10.50 -13.20 5.21
N GLY A 142 -11.60 -13.05 5.96
CA GLY A 142 -12.77 -13.94 5.93
C GLY A 142 -13.53 -13.89 4.61
N PHE A 143 -13.72 -12.68 4.06
CA PHE A 143 -14.28 -12.47 2.73
C PHE A 143 -13.45 -13.20 1.68
N LEU A 144 -12.14 -12.94 1.63
CA LEU A 144 -11.25 -13.57 0.66
C LEU A 144 -11.19 -15.09 0.81
N SER A 145 -11.15 -15.59 2.05
CA SER A 145 -11.10 -17.04 2.34
C SER A 145 -12.33 -17.82 1.86
N SER A 146 -13.43 -17.14 1.56
CA SER A 146 -14.68 -17.75 1.09
C SER A 146 -14.74 -17.88 -0.45
N LEU A 147 -13.73 -17.36 -1.14
CA LEU A 147 -13.66 -17.29 -2.60
C LEU A 147 -12.82 -18.42 -3.19
N ALA A 148 -13.13 -18.77 -4.44
CA ALA A 148 -12.21 -19.48 -5.30
C ALA A 148 -10.99 -18.59 -5.62
N PRO A 149 -9.86 -19.16 -6.08
CA PRO A 149 -8.70 -18.38 -6.49
C PRO A 149 -9.06 -17.28 -7.48
N LEU A 150 -8.60 -16.06 -7.19
CA LEU A 150 -8.84 -14.91 -8.05
C LEU A 150 -8.08 -15.06 -9.38
N PRO A 151 -8.58 -14.50 -10.47
CA PRO A 151 -7.84 -14.41 -11.73
C PRO A 151 -6.49 -13.72 -11.54
N VAL A 152 -5.44 -14.23 -12.17
CA VAL A 152 -4.08 -13.67 -12.10
C VAL A 152 -3.95 -12.29 -12.71
N ASP A 153 -4.89 -11.91 -13.58
CA ASP A 153 -4.96 -10.63 -14.29
C ASP A 153 -5.91 -9.62 -13.60
N MET A 154 -6.42 -9.96 -12.41
CA MET A 154 -7.27 -9.06 -11.61
C MET A 154 -6.42 -8.14 -10.73
N ASN A 155 -6.69 -6.84 -10.79
CA ASN A 155 -6.12 -5.87 -9.85
C ASN A 155 -6.79 -6.01 -8.49
N VAL A 156 -5.99 -6.08 -7.43
CA VAL A 156 -6.49 -6.27 -6.06
C VAL A 156 -5.96 -5.18 -5.16
N HIS A 157 -6.85 -4.50 -4.44
CA HIS A 157 -6.48 -3.51 -3.43
C HIS A 157 -7.13 -3.90 -2.11
N LEU A 158 -6.31 -4.16 -1.10
CA LEU A 158 -6.74 -4.52 0.25
C LEU A 158 -6.28 -3.41 1.18
N ASN A 159 -7.22 -2.71 1.81
CA ASN A 159 -6.91 -1.69 2.79
C ASN A 159 -7.39 -2.13 4.18
N ARG A 160 -6.47 -2.30 5.10
CA ARG A 160 -6.74 -2.66 6.49
C ARG A 160 -7.10 -1.40 7.29
N ARG A 161 -8.29 -1.38 7.89
CA ARG A 161 -8.60 -0.40 8.94
C ARG A 161 -7.98 -0.76 10.28
N LEU A 162 -7.62 0.27 11.04
CA LEU A 162 -7.32 0.12 12.46
C LEU A 162 -8.59 -0.19 13.23
N ARG A 163 -8.51 -1.19 14.09
CA ARG A 163 -9.48 -1.44 15.15
C ARG A 163 -8.79 -1.12 16.46
N TYR A 164 -9.49 -0.45 17.37
CA TYR A 164 -8.99 -0.18 18.72
C TYR A 164 -9.67 -1.10 19.72
N LEU A 165 -8.90 -1.68 20.65
CA LEU A 165 -9.40 -2.60 21.65
C LEU A 165 -9.41 -1.94 23.04
N GLY A 166 -10.59 -1.90 23.66
CA GLY A 166 -10.75 -1.50 25.05
C GLY A 166 -10.66 0.01 25.32
N PRO A 167 -10.76 0.42 26.60
CA PRO A 167 -10.82 1.81 27.01
C PRO A 167 -9.50 2.59 26.83
N GLY A 168 -8.39 1.89 26.57
CA GLY A 168 -7.08 2.48 26.32
C GLY A 168 -6.86 2.95 24.88
N LEU A 169 -7.78 2.64 23.96
CA LEU A 169 -7.64 2.92 22.52
C LEU A 169 -6.31 2.39 21.93
N ASP A 170 -5.89 1.20 22.37
CA ASP A 170 -4.73 0.52 21.77
C ASP A 170 -5.13 -0.15 20.45
N PRO A 171 -4.32 -0.06 19.38
CA PRO A 171 -4.62 -0.72 18.13
C PRO A 171 -4.60 -2.25 18.28
N GLU A 172 -5.52 -2.94 17.61
CA GLU A 172 -5.60 -4.41 17.58
C GLU A 172 -4.32 -5.01 16.97
N PRO A 173 -3.59 -5.84 17.73
CA PRO A 173 -2.44 -6.57 17.21
C PRO A 173 -2.88 -7.79 16.38
N PRO A 174 -2.05 -8.25 15.44
CA PRO A 174 -0.77 -7.67 15.05
C PRO A 174 -0.94 -6.41 14.19
N VAL A 175 -0.10 -5.39 14.37
CA VAL A 175 -0.17 -4.15 13.57
C VAL A 175 0.66 -4.28 12.28
N THR A 176 0.25 -5.19 11.40
CA THR A 176 0.85 -5.46 10.08
C THR A 176 -0.18 -5.31 8.96
N ALA A 177 0.28 -4.91 7.77
CA ALA A 177 -0.54 -4.88 6.56
C ALA A 177 -0.98 -6.29 6.12
N LEU A 178 -0.21 -7.33 6.49
CA LEU A 178 -0.48 -8.71 6.13
C LEU A 178 -1.64 -9.35 6.91
N TYR A 179 -2.20 -8.65 7.91
CA TYR A 179 -3.26 -9.22 8.73
C TYR A 179 -4.60 -9.33 7.98
N SER A 180 -4.83 -8.50 6.95
CA SER A 180 -6.01 -8.57 6.07
C SER A 180 -5.96 -9.72 5.05
N LEU A 181 -4.85 -10.42 5.02
CA LEU A 181 -4.43 -11.29 3.94
C LEU A 181 -4.84 -12.73 4.34
N PRO A 182 -5.55 -13.51 3.51
CA PRO A 182 -6.15 -14.79 3.94
C PRO A 182 -5.09 -15.85 4.27
N PRO A 183 -5.32 -16.76 5.24
CA PRO A 183 -4.34 -17.80 5.58
C PRO A 183 -3.91 -18.66 4.39
N ASN A 184 -4.85 -18.98 3.50
CA ASN A 184 -4.55 -19.61 2.22
C ASN A 184 -4.19 -18.55 1.17
N ARG A 185 -2.89 -18.36 0.93
CA ARG A 185 -2.37 -17.39 -0.05
C ARG A 185 -2.69 -17.74 -1.51
N SER A 186 -3.00 -19.01 -1.83
CA SER A 186 -3.33 -19.42 -3.21
C SER A 186 -4.60 -18.78 -3.76
N ILE A 187 -5.41 -18.16 -2.90
CA ILE A 187 -6.57 -17.37 -3.30
C ILE A 187 -6.15 -16.11 -4.08
N LEU A 188 -4.95 -15.58 -3.80
CA LEU A 188 -4.37 -14.42 -4.44
C LEU A 188 -3.14 -14.82 -5.26
N PRO A 189 -3.30 -15.55 -6.37
CA PRO A 189 -2.17 -16.06 -7.15
C PRO A 189 -1.30 -14.95 -7.74
N ILE A 190 -1.83 -13.72 -7.86
CA ILE A 190 -1.08 -12.54 -8.26
C ILE A 190 0.15 -12.28 -7.36
N LEU A 191 0.09 -12.63 -6.07
CA LEU A 191 1.22 -12.42 -5.14
C LEU A 191 2.48 -13.16 -5.59
N ASP A 192 2.34 -14.33 -6.22
CA ASP A 192 3.47 -15.15 -6.69
C ASP A 192 4.01 -14.68 -8.07
N LEU A 193 3.39 -13.67 -8.69
CA LEU A 193 3.73 -13.17 -10.04
C LEU A 193 4.36 -11.78 -10.05
N VAL A 194 4.53 -11.16 -8.88
CA VAL A 194 5.06 -9.80 -8.74
C VAL A 194 6.55 -9.75 -9.10
N GLU A 195 6.92 -8.79 -9.95
CA GLU A 195 8.33 -8.50 -10.31
C GLU A 195 8.84 -7.21 -9.68
N THR A 196 7.96 -6.24 -9.48
CA THR A 196 8.31 -4.95 -8.85
C THR A 196 7.49 -4.76 -7.60
N VAL A 197 8.16 -4.52 -6.48
CA VAL A 197 7.52 -4.15 -5.20
C VAL A 197 7.89 -2.72 -4.85
N THR A 198 6.91 -1.92 -4.48
CA THR A 198 7.08 -0.59 -3.94
C THR A 198 6.49 -0.53 -2.54
N ILE A 199 7.30 -0.16 -1.56
CA ILE A 199 6.86 0.25 -0.24
C ILE A 199 6.57 1.73 -0.33
N TYR A 200 5.31 2.10 -0.08
CA TYR A 200 4.85 3.47 -0.08
C TYR A 200 4.28 3.80 1.30
N GLN A 201 4.71 4.91 1.89
CA GLN A 201 4.09 5.42 3.11
C GLN A 201 3.52 6.81 2.82
N ASP A 202 2.20 6.94 2.87
CA ASP A 202 1.48 8.20 2.71
C ASP A 202 1.20 8.77 4.10
N TRP A 203 1.99 9.77 4.49
CA TRP A 203 1.92 10.37 5.82
C TRP A 203 2.11 9.32 6.95
N PHE A 204 1.87 9.73 8.19
CA PHE A 204 2.00 8.85 9.37
C PHE A 204 0.88 7.79 9.45
N GLU A 205 -0.18 7.91 8.65
CA GLU A 205 -1.40 7.12 8.83
C GLU A 205 -1.54 5.91 7.90
N ASN A 206 -0.83 5.82 6.78
CA ASN A 206 -1.04 4.73 5.82
C ASN A 206 0.26 4.17 5.24
N CYS A 207 0.47 2.87 5.42
CA CYS A 207 1.53 2.12 4.75
C CYS A 207 0.92 1.22 3.67
N SER A 208 1.51 1.24 2.48
CA SER A 208 1.08 0.46 1.33
C SER A 208 2.23 -0.36 0.74
N LEU A 209 1.98 -1.64 0.55
CA LEU A 209 2.86 -2.58 -0.15
C LEU A 209 2.27 -2.82 -1.55
N PHE A 210 2.89 -2.22 -2.55
CA PHE A 210 2.41 -2.22 -3.93
C PHE A 210 3.24 -3.15 -4.81
N GLY A 211 2.65 -4.26 -5.26
CA GLY A 211 3.22 -5.21 -6.19
C GLY A 211 2.73 -4.98 -7.62
N THR A 212 3.62 -5.09 -8.60
CA THR A 212 3.30 -5.05 -10.03
C THR A 212 3.86 -6.28 -10.76
N THR A 213 3.02 -6.90 -11.58
CA THR A 213 3.37 -8.04 -12.44
C THR A 213 3.98 -7.59 -13.78
N PRO A 214 4.61 -8.48 -14.57
CA PRO A 214 5.17 -8.12 -15.88
C PRO A 214 4.13 -7.54 -16.85
N ASN A 215 2.87 -7.94 -16.71
CA ASN A 215 1.76 -7.52 -17.56
C ASN A 215 1.10 -6.21 -17.09
N GLY A 216 1.58 -5.61 -16.00
CA GLY A 216 1.03 -4.39 -15.43
C GLY A 216 -0.17 -4.57 -14.50
N THR A 217 -0.58 -5.81 -14.19
CA THR A 217 -1.58 -6.08 -13.14
C THR A 217 -0.97 -5.76 -11.78
N THR A 218 -1.77 -5.16 -10.90
CA THR A 218 -1.30 -4.63 -9.61
C THR A 218 -1.98 -5.31 -8.42
N VAL A 219 -1.23 -5.43 -7.33
CA VAL A 219 -1.73 -5.82 -6.03
C VAL A 219 -1.26 -4.81 -4.99
N GLU A 220 -2.18 -4.28 -4.20
CA GLU A 220 -1.88 -3.34 -3.15
C GLU A 220 -2.38 -3.88 -1.81
N ILE A 221 -1.48 -3.98 -0.84
CA ILE A 221 -1.79 -4.35 0.54
C ILE A 221 -1.46 -3.14 1.40
N ALA A 222 -2.49 -2.37 1.72
CA ALA A 222 -2.41 -1.16 2.51
C ALA A 222 -2.93 -1.38 3.93
N ALA A 223 -2.43 -0.58 4.86
CA ALA A 223 -2.89 -0.56 6.23
C ALA A 223 -2.77 0.82 6.86
N TRP A 224 -3.84 1.16 7.57
CA TRP A 224 -3.82 2.28 8.48
C TRP A 224 -2.89 1.98 9.65
N VAL A 225 -1.97 2.90 9.94
CA VAL A 225 -0.98 2.83 11.01
C VAL A 225 -1.36 3.84 12.09
N ALA A 226 -1.43 3.39 13.33
CA ALA A 226 -1.69 4.29 14.45
C ALA A 226 -0.41 5.08 14.76
N GLU A 227 -0.53 6.40 14.92
CA GLU A 227 0.60 7.29 15.28
C GLU A 227 1.37 6.79 16.52
N ASN A 228 0.67 6.21 17.49
CA ASN A 228 1.25 5.71 18.73
C ASN A 228 1.38 4.18 18.75
N CYS A 229 1.67 3.56 17.59
CA CYS A 229 1.83 2.11 17.52
C CYS A 229 2.98 1.65 18.45
N PRO A 230 2.70 0.81 19.48
CA PRO A 230 3.73 0.37 20.42
C PRO A 230 4.68 -0.67 19.81
N GLU A 231 4.27 -1.32 18.72
CA GLU A 231 5.05 -2.35 18.02
C GLU A 231 5.91 -1.69 16.93
N SER A 232 7.19 -2.09 16.85
CA SER A 232 8.03 -1.74 15.71
C SER A 232 7.51 -2.46 14.46
N GLN A 233 7.15 -1.69 13.43
CA GLN A 233 6.64 -2.25 12.18
C GLN A 233 7.81 -2.76 11.32
N ASP A 234 7.73 -4.01 10.90
CA ASP A 234 8.71 -4.64 10.01
C ASP A 234 8.19 -4.65 8.56
N TYR A 235 8.15 -3.48 7.93
CA TYR A 235 7.64 -3.34 6.55
C TYR A 235 8.39 -4.21 5.54
N LEU A 236 9.70 -4.34 5.71
CA LEU A 236 10.53 -5.17 4.84
C LEU A 236 10.27 -6.67 5.09
N GLY A 237 10.02 -7.06 6.34
CA GLY A 237 9.53 -8.38 6.69
C GLY A 237 8.15 -8.67 6.10
N ASP A 238 7.24 -7.70 6.15
CA ASP A 238 5.90 -7.82 5.55
C ASP A 238 6.01 -7.99 4.02
N VAL A 239 6.86 -7.23 3.36
CA VAL A 239 7.16 -7.40 1.92
C VAL A 239 7.73 -8.80 1.64
N ALA A 240 8.72 -9.21 2.43
CA ALA A 240 9.34 -10.53 2.29
C ALA A 240 8.30 -11.66 2.44
N ASP A 241 7.40 -11.55 3.43
CA ASP A 241 6.40 -12.57 3.72
C ASP A 241 5.24 -12.56 2.71
N ALA A 242 4.82 -11.39 2.21
CA ALA A 242 3.78 -11.23 1.19
C ALA A 242 4.19 -11.83 -0.16
N PHE A 243 5.43 -11.55 -0.58
CA PHE A 243 5.91 -11.83 -1.94
C PHE A 243 7.00 -12.91 -1.97
N LYS A 244 7.14 -13.74 -0.93
CA LYS A 244 8.25 -14.72 -0.77
C LYS A 244 8.47 -15.68 -1.94
N ASN A 245 7.43 -16.00 -2.71
CA ASN A 245 7.53 -16.91 -3.86
C ASN A 245 7.64 -16.16 -5.19
N ALA A 246 7.51 -14.83 -5.17
CA ALA A 246 7.45 -14.02 -6.37
C ALA A 246 8.85 -13.81 -6.95
N PRO A 247 8.97 -13.69 -8.29
CA PRO A 247 10.24 -13.43 -8.96
C PRO A 247 10.62 -11.94 -8.87
N VAL A 248 10.65 -11.36 -7.67
CA VAL A 248 10.92 -9.93 -7.48
C VAL A 248 12.29 -9.56 -8.03
N THR A 249 12.32 -8.63 -8.98
CA THR A 249 13.52 -8.07 -9.61
C THR A 249 13.76 -6.61 -9.24
N GLU A 250 12.76 -5.91 -8.73
CA GLU A 250 12.87 -4.53 -8.27
C GLU A 250 12.17 -4.31 -6.92
N LEU A 251 12.88 -3.66 -6.00
CA LEU A 251 12.36 -3.21 -4.72
C LEU A 251 12.56 -1.70 -4.58
N ARG A 252 11.46 -0.98 -4.35
CA ARG A 252 11.43 0.47 -4.26
C ARG A 252 10.86 0.91 -2.93
N VAL A 253 11.44 1.95 -2.35
CA VAL A 253 10.97 2.62 -1.12
C VAL A 253 10.67 4.07 -1.46
N GLU A 254 9.39 4.43 -1.35
CA GLU A 254 8.81 5.74 -1.63
C GLU A 254 8.12 6.29 -0.39
N GLY A 255 8.83 7.08 0.41
CA GLY A 255 8.26 7.65 1.62
C GLY A 255 8.38 6.67 2.77
N HIS A 256 8.92 7.17 3.88
CA HIS A 256 9.19 6.38 5.05
C HIS A 256 9.51 7.32 6.22
N ASP A 257 8.54 7.52 7.11
CA ASP A 257 8.59 8.67 8.02
C ASP A 257 8.83 8.32 9.49
N GLU A 258 8.52 7.09 9.95
CA GLU A 258 8.54 6.79 11.40
C GLU A 258 9.18 5.46 11.85
N HIS A 259 9.39 4.46 10.98
CA HIS A 259 9.86 3.13 11.40
C HIS A 259 11.22 2.74 10.83
N GLU A 260 12.30 2.86 11.61
CA GLU A 260 13.65 2.53 11.12
C GLU A 260 13.72 1.19 10.35
N MET A 261 14.13 1.25 9.09
CA MET A 261 14.45 0.07 8.28
C MET A 261 15.89 -0.35 8.55
N ASP A 262 16.08 -1.21 9.56
CA ASP A 262 17.40 -1.58 10.04
C ASP A 262 18.13 -2.60 9.14
N GLU A 263 19.40 -2.87 9.46
CA GLU A 263 20.23 -3.83 8.73
C GLU A 263 19.62 -5.24 8.69
N LYS A 264 18.97 -5.69 9.77
CA LYS A 264 18.41 -7.04 9.87
C LYS A 264 17.17 -7.18 8.99
N GLN A 265 16.30 -6.18 8.99
CA GLN A 265 15.11 -6.12 8.16
C GLN A 265 15.48 -6.09 6.67
N TRP A 266 16.45 -5.27 6.29
CA TRP A 266 17.00 -5.28 4.93
C TRP A 266 17.60 -6.64 4.57
N ALA A 267 18.45 -7.21 5.43
CA ALA A 267 19.05 -8.51 5.16
C ALA A 267 18.01 -9.63 5.04
N ARG A 268 16.89 -9.56 5.78
CA ARG A 268 15.75 -10.49 5.64
C ARG A 268 15.10 -10.35 4.26
N ALA A 269 14.77 -9.13 3.84
CA ALA A 269 14.15 -8.88 2.52
C ALA A 269 15.08 -9.27 1.36
N LEU A 270 16.36 -8.92 1.42
CA LEU A 270 17.33 -9.25 0.38
C LEU A 270 17.53 -10.77 0.21
N ARG A 271 17.42 -11.56 1.30
CA ARG A 271 17.43 -13.03 1.23
C ARG A 271 16.16 -13.59 0.62
N ALA A 272 15.01 -12.97 0.86
CA ALA A 272 13.74 -13.37 0.28
C ALA A 272 13.72 -13.17 -1.25
N PHE A 273 14.50 -12.21 -1.76
CA PHE A 273 14.53 -11.85 -3.19
C PHE A 273 15.92 -12.05 -3.82
N PRO A 274 16.36 -13.28 -4.06
CA PRO A 274 17.69 -13.56 -4.62
C PRO A 274 17.87 -13.04 -6.05
N ARG A 275 16.77 -12.82 -6.79
CA ARG A 275 16.75 -12.33 -8.18
C ARG A 275 16.67 -10.80 -8.29
N LEU A 276 16.83 -10.09 -7.17
CA LEU A 276 16.72 -8.64 -7.12
C LEU A 276 17.84 -7.99 -7.93
N ARG A 277 17.47 -7.19 -8.93
CA ARG A 277 18.38 -6.49 -9.86
C ARG A 277 18.38 -4.99 -9.64
N ARG A 278 17.31 -4.44 -9.08
CA ARG A 278 17.15 -3.00 -8.85
C ARG A 278 16.68 -2.74 -7.43
N ILE A 279 17.35 -1.82 -6.75
CA ILE A 279 16.86 -1.26 -5.48
C ILE A 279 16.80 0.26 -5.62
N ALA A 280 15.70 0.86 -5.21
CA ALA A 280 15.53 2.30 -5.28
C ALA A 280 14.94 2.86 -3.97
N ILE A 281 15.71 3.65 -3.24
CA ILE A 281 15.22 4.49 -2.14
C ILE A 281 15.07 5.90 -2.69
N VAL A 282 13.90 6.23 -3.21
CA VAL A 282 13.65 7.51 -3.88
C VAL A 282 13.13 8.58 -2.94
N ASP A 283 12.59 8.17 -1.80
CA ASP A 283 12.25 9.05 -0.71
C ASP A 283 12.32 8.36 0.65
N THR A 284 12.78 9.09 1.68
CA THR A 284 12.94 8.60 3.06
C THR A 284 13.05 9.79 4.03
N ASP A 285 12.48 9.69 5.22
CA ASP A 285 12.65 10.70 6.25
C ASP A 285 14.08 10.73 6.79
N VAL A 286 14.40 11.85 7.42
CA VAL A 286 15.67 12.05 8.09
C VAL A 286 15.80 11.18 9.33
N LYS A 287 14.75 11.13 10.15
CA LYS A 287 14.78 10.44 11.44
C LYS A 287 14.88 8.94 11.21
N CYS A 288 14.15 8.44 10.22
CA CYS A 288 14.09 7.02 9.89
C CYS A 288 14.63 6.78 8.47
N ASP A 289 15.92 7.06 8.30
CA ASP A 289 16.61 6.94 7.03
C ASP A 289 16.82 5.46 6.66
N ALA A 290 16.19 4.99 5.59
CA ALA A 290 16.31 3.60 5.14
C ALA A 290 17.66 3.28 4.48
N ARG A 291 18.46 4.29 4.09
CA ARG A 291 19.68 4.11 3.29
C ARG A 291 20.83 3.44 4.06
N PRO A 292 21.17 3.84 5.30
CA PRO A 292 22.26 3.21 6.05
C PRO A 292 22.01 1.74 6.35
N GLY A 293 20.77 1.36 6.67
CA GLY A 293 20.38 -0.05 6.90
C GLY A 293 20.62 -0.90 5.65
N LEU A 294 20.19 -0.40 4.48
CA LEU A 294 20.44 -1.06 3.20
C LEU A 294 21.94 -1.20 2.89
N LEU A 295 22.71 -0.11 3.01
CA LEU A 295 24.13 -0.13 2.68
C LEU A 295 24.91 -1.10 3.58
N LYS A 296 24.55 -1.22 4.86
CA LYS A 296 25.13 -2.21 5.77
C LYS A 296 24.71 -3.63 5.40
N ALA A 297 23.43 -3.86 5.11
CA ALA A 297 22.94 -5.19 4.74
C ALA A 297 23.53 -5.70 3.42
N LEU A 298 23.85 -4.81 2.48
CA LEU A 298 24.54 -5.14 1.24
C LEU A 298 26.03 -5.46 1.42
N ARG A 299 26.61 -5.11 2.57
CA ARG A 299 27.96 -5.52 2.93
C ARG A 299 27.94 -6.97 3.40
N PRO A 300 29.04 -7.70 3.18
CA PRO A 300 29.18 -9.04 3.71
C PRO A 300 29.05 -9.05 5.23
N VAL A 301 28.20 -9.96 5.72
CA VAL A 301 28.22 -10.33 7.13
C VAL A 301 29.55 -11.04 7.40
N PRO A 302 30.32 -10.65 8.43
CA PRO A 302 31.47 -11.43 8.87
C PRO A 302 30.96 -12.83 9.21
N SER A 303 31.39 -13.85 8.46
CA SER A 303 31.02 -15.22 8.79
C SER A 303 31.45 -15.50 10.23
N ASP A 304 30.49 -15.87 11.09
CA ASP A 304 30.82 -16.45 12.38
C ASP A 304 31.81 -17.59 12.15
N ALA A 305 32.86 -17.62 12.97
CA ALA A 305 34.08 -18.39 12.77
C ALA A 305 33.82 -19.86 12.40
N GLY A 306 33.75 -20.16 11.10
CA GLY A 306 33.52 -21.52 10.62
C GLY A 306 32.92 -21.66 9.22
N SER A 307 32.15 -20.68 8.70
CA SER A 307 31.67 -20.74 7.31
C SER A 307 32.65 -20.04 6.36
N SER A 308 33.23 -20.80 5.44
CA SER A 308 34.24 -20.33 4.49
C SER A 308 33.68 -19.49 3.34
N GLU A 309 32.37 -19.28 3.28
CA GLU A 309 31.71 -18.50 2.24
C GLU A 309 30.85 -17.40 2.89
N SER A 310 31.39 -16.18 2.89
CA SER A 310 30.63 -14.99 3.28
C SER A 310 29.66 -14.67 2.15
N GLU A 311 28.38 -14.96 2.39
CA GLU A 311 27.27 -14.80 1.44
C GLU A 311 27.16 -13.35 0.96
N VAL A 312 27.10 -13.14 -0.36
CA VAL A 312 26.83 -11.82 -0.96
C VAL A 312 25.33 -11.71 -1.22
N LEU A 313 24.64 -10.89 -0.43
CA LEU A 313 23.21 -10.64 -0.65
C LEU A 313 22.99 -9.92 -1.99
N CYS A 314 21.99 -10.40 -2.73
CA CYS A 314 21.62 -9.92 -4.06
C CYS A 314 22.82 -9.77 -4.99
N ALA A 315 23.49 -10.90 -5.30
CA ALA A 315 24.61 -10.92 -6.25
C ALA A 315 24.23 -10.41 -7.65
N GLU A 316 22.95 -10.54 -8.04
CA GLU A 316 22.40 -10.02 -9.31
C GLU A 316 22.08 -8.52 -9.29
N LEU A 317 22.33 -7.79 -8.19
CA LEU A 317 22.01 -6.37 -8.10
C LEU A 317 22.83 -5.56 -9.12
N GLN A 318 22.14 -4.96 -10.09
CA GLN A 318 22.72 -4.20 -11.19
C GLN A 318 22.57 -2.69 -10.99
N SER A 319 21.43 -2.25 -10.44
CA SER A 319 21.10 -0.83 -10.30
C SER A 319 20.75 -0.48 -8.86
N LEU A 320 21.30 0.63 -8.38
CA LEU A 320 20.97 1.22 -7.09
C LEU A 320 20.57 2.69 -7.29
N THR A 321 19.45 3.10 -6.71
CA THR A 321 19.01 4.51 -6.70
C THR A 321 18.87 4.98 -5.27
N LEU A 322 19.54 6.07 -4.90
CA LEU A 322 19.56 6.59 -3.54
C LEU A 322 19.25 8.09 -3.52
N VAL A 323 18.27 8.48 -2.71
CA VAL A 323 18.00 9.88 -2.43
C VAL A 323 19.06 10.47 -1.50
N ALA A 324 19.44 11.72 -1.74
CA ALA A 324 20.34 12.51 -0.91
C ALA A 324 19.67 13.85 -0.57
N ARG A 325 19.01 13.90 0.59
CA ARG A 325 18.22 15.06 1.03
C ARG A 325 19.06 16.20 1.63
N ARG A 326 20.22 15.91 2.22
CA ARG A 326 20.95 16.85 3.08
C ARG A 326 22.38 17.10 2.61
N PRO A 327 22.67 18.27 2.00
CA PRO A 327 24.00 18.60 1.50
C PRO A 327 25.13 18.44 2.53
N ARG A 328 24.87 18.76 3.80
CA ARG A 328 25.86 18.65 4.89
C ARG A 328 26.33 17.22 5.19
N TYR A 329 25.59 16.20 4.75
CA TYR A 329 25.93 14.80 4.96
C TYR A 329 26.41 14.10 3.69
N ASP A 330 26.44 14.78 2.55
CA ASP A 330 26.77 14.15 1.27
C ASP A 330 28.14 13.48 1.28
N ALA A 331 29.17 14.12 1.86
CA ALA A 331 30.52 13.57 1.92
C ALA A 331 30.57 12.27 2.75
N LYS A 332 29.92 12.26 3.91
CA LYS A 332 29.82 11.06 4.76
C LYS A 332 29.03 9.96 4.05
N PHE A 333 27.89 10.31 3.46
CA PHE A 333 27.03 9.35 2.78
C PHE A 333 27.71 8.75 1.53
N ALA A 334 28.44 9.56 0.76
CA ALA A 334 29.23 9.10 -0.37
C ALA A 334 30.36 8.14 0.07
N ALA A 335 31.01 8.40 1.20
CA ALA A 335 32.01 7.48 1.75
C ALA A 335 31.38 6.13 2.15
N GLU A 336 30.20 6.13 2.78
CA GLU A 336 29.48 4.91 3.15
C GLU A 336 29.05 4.09 1.92
N ILE A 337 28.62 4.76 0.84
CA ILE A 337 28.33 4.12 -0.46
C ILE A 337 29.61 3.56 -1.04
N ALA A 338 30.71 4.33 -1.08
CA ALA A 338 31.98 3.92 -1.65
C ALA A 338 32.52 2.65 -0.97
N GLU A 339 32.47 2.60 0.36
CA GLU A 339 32.88 1.43 1.14
C GLU A 339 32.04 0.19 0.77
N CYS A 340 30.71 0.31 0.74
CA CYS A 340 29.81 -0.76 0.33
C CYS A 340 30.12 -1.27 -1.09
N LEU A 341 30.30 -0.37 -2.05
CA LEU A 341 30.57 -0.72 -3.44
C LEU A 341 31.96 -1.34 -3.64
N ALA A 342 32.97 -0.87 -2.92
CA ALA A 342 34.32 -1.43 -2.95
C ALA A 342 34.32 -2.88 -2.46
N GLU A 343 33.64 -3.16 -1.35
CA GLU A 343 33.50 -4.51 -0.79
C GLU A 343 32.76 -5.46 -1.76
N ARG A 344 31.67 -4.98 -2.39
CA ARG A 344 30.94 -5.75 -3.40
C ARG A 344 31.78 -6.02 -4.65
N SER A 345 32.52 -5.02 -5.12
CA SER A 345 33.41 -5.13 -6.29
C SER A 345 34.54 -6.14 -6.04
N ALA A 346 35.14 -6.13 -4.86
CA ALA A 346 36.17 -7.10 -4.46
C ALA A 346 35.70 -8.57 -4.51
N ARG A 347 34.38 -8.78 -4.50
CA ARG A 347 33.72 -10.09 -4.55
C ARG A 347 33.10 -10.41 -5.92
N GLY A 348 33.42 -9.62 -6.95
CA GLY A 348 32.91 -9.83 -8.31
C GLY A 348 31.45 -9.41 -8.53
N SER A 349 30.81 -8.76 -7.55
CA SER A 349 29.42 -8.29 -7.62
C SER A 349 29.36 -6.78 -7.84
N ARG A 350 30.14 -6.29 -8.82
CA ARG A 350 30.25 -4.85 -9.13
C ARG A 350 28.91 -4.30 -9.64
N LEU A 351 28.48 -3.17 -9.07
CA LEU A 351 27.27 -2.47 -9.48
C LEU A 351 27.44 -1.80 -10.86
N GLN A 352 26.45 -1.97 -11.74
CA GLN A 352 26.47 -1.40 -13.09
C GLN A 352 26.02 0.06 -13.06
N ASP A 353 24.88 0.33 -12.43
CA ASP A 353 24.23 1.63 -12.42
C ASP A 353 24.05 2.15 -10.99
N LEU A 354 24.49 3.38 -10.75
CA LEU A 354 24.16 4.13 -9.54
C LEU A 354 23.51 5.46 -9.91
N CYS A 355 22.30 5.70 -9.40
CA CYS A 355 21.61 6.98 -9.50
C CYS A 355 21.55 7.65 -8.13
N ILE A 356 22.01 8.91 -8.04
CA ILE A 356 21.87 9.74 -6.85
C ILE A 356 20.81 10.81 -7.11
N ILE A 357 19.71 10.78 -6.36
CA ILE A 357 18.66 11.79 -6.42
C ILE A 357 18.99 12.92 -5.44
N LEU A 358 19.48 14.04 -5.95
CA LEU A 358 19.81 15.21 -5.14
C LEU A 358 18.56 16.08 -4.94
N VAL A 359 18.09 16.17 -3.69
CA VAL A 359 16.91 16.99 -3.36
C VAL A 359 17.33 18.45 -3.14
N ARG A 360 16.63 19.38 -3.78
CA ARG A 360 16.84 20.83 -3.58
C ARG A 360 16.33 21.28 -2.22
N PRO A 361 17.12 22.01 -1.40
CA PRO A 361 16.61 22.65 -0.19
C PRO A 361 15.58 23.73 -0.54
N GLN A 362 14.46 23.79 0.19
CA GLN A 362 13.36 24.75 -0.05
C GLN A 362 13.80 26.23 -0.01
N LYS A 363 14.83 26.58 0.75
CA LYS A 363 15.13 27.98 1.14
C LYS A 363 16.02 28.80 0.19
N ASN A 364 16.45 28.29 -0.96
CA ASN A 364 17.49 28.99 -1.74
C ASN A 364 16.98 29.60 -3.07
N GLY A 365 16.82 30.93 -3.07
CA GLY A 365 16.78 31.74 -4.29
C GLY A 365 18.12 31.77 -5.03
N LYS A 366 18.07 32.04 -6.35
CA LYS A 366 19.12 32.29 -7.39
C LYS A 366 20.45 31.48 -7.40
N ASN A 367 20.92 30.85 -6.33
CA ASN A 367 22.20 30.13 -6.23
C ASN A 367 22.07 28.58 -6.24
N SER A 368 20.89 28.03 -6.55
CA SER A 368 20.63 26.58 -6.48
C SER A 368 21.52 25.74 -7.41
N SER A 369 21.88 26.26 -8.58
CA SER A 369 22.69 25.52 -9.57
C SER A 369 24.13 25.28 -9.12
N ALA A 370 24.77 26.26 -8.49
CA ALA A 370 26.16 26.12 -8.01
C ALA A 370 26.24 25.14 -6.84
N THR A 371 25.23 25.15 -5.96
CA THR A 371 25.12 24.16 -4.87
C THR A 371 24.93 22.75 -5.42
N TYR A 372 24.08 22.57 -6.43
CA TYR A 372 23.86 21.26 -7.06
C TYR A 372 25.14 20.69 -7.68
N GLN A 373 25.87 21.48 -8.49
CA GLN A 373 27.13 21.06 -9.09
C GLN A 373 28.20 20.69 -8.04
N GLY A 374 28.29 21.46 -6.96
CA GLY A 374 29.20 21.15 -5.85
C GLY A 374 28.89 19.80 -5.19
N ARG A 375 27.61 19.47 -5.02
CA ARG A 375 27.17 18.17 -4.50
C ARG A 375 27.49 17.04 -5.47
N GLN A 376 27.16 17.20 -6.76
CA GLN A 376 27.47 16.21 -7.80
C GLN A 376 28.97 15.89 -7.81
N LYS A 377 29.82 16.92 -7.82
CA LYS A 377 31.28 16.76 -7.82
C LYS A 377 31.76 15.89 -6.65
N ALA A 378 31.22 16.12 -5.43
CA ALA A 378 31.60 15.32 -4.26
C ALA A 378 31.27 13.83 -4.42
N TYR A 379 30.12 13.49 -5.02
CA TYR A 379 29.77 12.10 -5.32
C TYR A 379 30.60 11.52 -6.48
N THR A 380 30.79 12.29 -7.57
CA THR A 380 31.56 11.84 -8.74
C THR A 380 32.97 11.42 -8.36
N GLU A 381 33.69 12.26 -7.61
CA GLU A 381 35.08 12.01 -7.22
C GLU A 381 35.26 10.69 -6.44
N MET A 382 34.27 10.31 -5.63
CA MET A 382 34.33 9.09 -4.81
C MET A 382 33.74 7.85 -5.49
N LEU A 383 32.67 8.01 -6.28
CA LEU A 383 31.84 6.87 -6.70
C LEU A 383 32.04 6.44 -8.15
N GLU A 384 32.45 7.35 -9.03
CA GLU A 384 32.66 7.05 -10.46
C GLU A 384 33.61 5.87 -10.72
N PRO A 385 34.73 5.70 -9.99
CA PRO A 385 35.62 4.56 -10.19
C PRO A 385 35.01 3.20 -9.80
N LEU A 386 33.97 3.19 -8.97
CA LEU A 386 33.42 1.98 -8.34
C LEU A 386 32.21 1.40 -9.10
N VAL A 387 31.57 2.19 -9.95
CA VAL A 387 30.36 1.80 -10.70
C VAL A 387 30.61 1.77 -12.20
N GLY A 388 29.71 1.19 -12.98
CA GLY A 388 29.77 1.27 -14.45
C GLY A 388 29.28 2.62 -14.97
N THR A 389 28.17 3.11 -14.43
CA THR A 389 27.52 4.36 -14.82
C THR A 389 27.00 5.06 -13.56
N LEU A 390 27.43 6.32 -13.38
CA LEU A 390 26.95 7.20 -12.32
C LEU A 390 26.03 8.26 -12.92
N ARG A 391 24.79 8.31 -12.44
CA ARG A 391 23.76 9.28 -12.85
C ARG A 391 23.30 10.12 -11.68
N PHE A 392 22.85 11.32 -12.01
CA PHE A 392 22.28 12.24 -11.04
C PHE A 392 20.92 12.70 -11.51
N GLU A 393 19.96 12.67 -10.60
CA GLU A 393 18.64 13.25 -10.81
C GLU A 393 18.45 14.41 -9.83
N GLU A 394 17.66 15.37 -10.24
CA GLU A 394 17.33 16.52 -9.41
C GLU A 394 15.85 16.50 -9.07
N ARG A 395 15.56 16.45 -7.77
CA ARG A 395 14.18 16.46 -7.27
C ARG A 395 13.94 17.75 -6.49
N ARG A 396 12.79 18.38 -6.71
CA ARG A 396 12.32 19.43 -5.79
C ARG A 396 11.88 18.75 -4.51
N ALA A 397 12.22 19.31 -3.35
CA ALA A 397 11.62 18.87 -2.11
C ALA A 397 10.09 18.91 -2.27
N PRO A 398 9.35 17.89 -1.83
CA PRO A 398 7.91 17.96 -1.85
C PRO A 398 7.49 19.21 -1.09
N VAL A 399 6.48 19.91 -1.61
CA VAL A 399 5.88 21.03 -0.90
C VAL A 399 4.97 20.41 0.15
N TYR A 400 5.57 19.90 1.23
CA TYR A 400 4.81 19.69 2.45
C TYR A 400 4.51 21.09 2.95
N GLU A 401 3.24 21.49 2.92
CA GLU A 401 2.78 22.62 3.72
C GLU A 401 3.16 22.27 5.16
N VAL A 402 4.23 22.89 5.64
CA VAL A 402 4.57 22.85 7.06
C VAL A 402 3.45 23.64 7.71
N ILE A 403 2.37 22.95 8.07
CA ILE A 403 1.42 23.44 9.05
C ILE A 403 2.22 23.42 10.35
N GLU A 404 2.86 24.54 10.67
CA GLU A 404 3.41 24.76 12.00
C GLU A 404 2.23 24.70 12.98
N TYR A 405 2.04 23.55 13.63
CA TYR A 405 1.13 23.38 14.76
C TYR A 405 1.73 23.98 16.03
#